data_AF-A0A4R5WVG9-F1
#
_entry.id   AF-A0A4R5WVG9-F1
#
_cell.length_a   1.000
_cell.length_b   1.000
_cell.length_c   1.000
_cell.angle_alpha   90.00
_cell.angle_beta   90.00
_cell.angle_gamma   90.00
#
_symmetry.space_group_name_H-M   'P 1'
#
loop_
_entity.id
_entity.type
_entity.pdbx_description
1 polymer ?
#
loop_
_entity_poly.entity_id
_entity_poly.type
_entity_poly.pdbx_seq_one_letter_code
_entity_poly.pdbx_strand_id
1 'polypeptide(L)' 'MLKRIEVLLDMDLVDEIIRRYHVAGAREAVNLAMRTMLDEADNADPDSHAEDYDEFSDLSAWSLHRNSNTG' A
#
# COMPACT_ATOMS: atom_id res chain seq x y z
N MET A 1 13.13 10.60 21.38
CA MET A 1 13.75 11.94 21.42
C MET A 1 13.78 12.50 20.01
N LEU A 2 13.24 13.70 19.77
CA LEU A 2 13.28 14.34 18.45
C LEU A 2 14.54 15.20 18.35
N LYS A 3 15.30 15.06 17.27
CA LYS A 3 16.45 15.92 16.95
C LYS A 3 16.09 16.80 15.76
N ARG A 4 16.55 18.06 15.77
CA ARG A 4 16.38 18.98 14.63
C ARG A 4 17.57 18.78 13.68
N ILE A 5 17.26 18.53 12.42
CA ILE A 5 18.23 18.38 11.34
C ILE A 5 17.80 19.34 10.23
N GLU A 6 18.74 20.02 9.62
CA GLU A 6 18.51 20.90 8.47
C GLU A 6 18.93 20.14 7.20
N VAL A 7 17.99 19.99 6.28
CA VAL A 7 18.18 19.30 5.00
C VAL A 7 17.52 20.14 3.89
N LEU A 8 18.14 20.16 2.72
CA LEU A 8 17.53 20.73 1.52
C LEU A 8 16.69 19.64 0.85
N LEU A 9 15.44 19.97 0.56
CA LEU A 9 14.47 19.05 -0.03
C LEU A 9 13.84 19.71 -1.25
N ASP A 10 13.45 18.86 -2.20
CA ASP A 10 12.62 19.28 -3.32
C ASP A 10 11.19 19.55 -2.81
N MET A 11 10.75 20.80 -2.93
CA MET A 11 9.43 21.21 -2.45
C MET A 11 8.32 20.63 -3.31
N ASP A 12 8.57 20.34 -4.59
CA ASP A 12 7.55 19.75 -5.47
C ASP A 12 7.23 18.31 -5.00
N LEU A 13 8.24 17.57 -4.54
CA LEU A 13 8.05 16.24 -3.97
C LEU A 13 7.29 16.29 -2.64
N VAL A 14 7.62 17.27 -1.80
CA VAL A 14 6.95 17.49 -0.51
C VAL A 14 5.47 17.84 -0.73
N ASP A 15 5.18 18.73 -1.68
CA ASP A 15 3.81 19.14 -1.99
C ASP A 15 2.98 17.99 -2.56
N GLU A 16 3.58 17.11 -3.38
CA GLU A 16 2.90 15.91 -3.87
C GLU A 16 2.57 14.93 -2.72
N ILE A 17 3.46 14.77 -1.72
CA ILE A 17 3.18 13.96 -0.53
C ILE A 17 2.07 14.60 0.31
N ILE A 18 2.13 15.92 0.52
CA ILE A 18 1.08 16.68 1.22
C ILE A 18 -0.26 16.47 0.53
N ARG A 19 -0.30 16.57 -0.79
CA ARG A 19 -1.51 16.39 -1.59
C ARG A 19 -2.03 14.95 -1.54
N ARG A 20 -1.16 13.95 -1.67
CA ARG A 20 -1.52 12.53 -1.74
C ARG A 20 -1.99 11.97 -0.41
N TYR A 21 -1.35 12.39 0.69
CA TYR A 21 -1.61 11.87 2.03
C TYR A 21 -2.33 12.87 2.95
N HIS A 22 -2.72 14.04 2.43
CA HIS A 22 -3.46 15.08 3.14
C HIS A 22 -2.84 15.51 4.48
N VAL A 23 -1.50 15.55 4.54
CA VAL A 23 -0.76 15.92 5.77
C VAL A 23 -0.64 17.43 5.93
N ALA A 24 -0.44 17.91 7.16
CA ALA A 24 -0.53 19.33 7.49
C ALA A 24 0.70 20.16 7.07
N GLY A 25 1.80 19.51 6.66
CA GLY A 25 2.96 20.23 6.13
C GLY A 25 4.22 19.39 5.96
N ALA A 26 5.30 20.05 5.52
CA ALA A 26 6.55 19.42 5.11
C ALA A 26 7.16 18.48 6.15
N ARG A 27 7.15 18.88 7.43
CA ARG A 27 7.70 18.05 8.52
C ARG A 27 6.95 16.73 8.66
N GLU A 28 5.63 16.78 8.50
CA GLU A 28 4.78 15.60 8.61
C GLU A 28 4.89 14.73 7.36
N ALA A 29 4.95 15.34 6.18
CA ALA A 29 5.21 14.66 4.91
C ALA A 29 6.52 13.87 4.94
N VAL A 30 7.61 14.47 5.42
CA VAL A 30 8.92 13.81 5.52
C VAL A 30 8.89 12.66 6.54
N ASN A 31 8.27 12.87 7.71
CA ASN A 31 8.12 11.81 8.70
C ASN A 31 7.26 10.65 8.19
N LEU A 32 6.21 10.94 7.42
CA LEU A 32 5.36 9.94 6.82
C LEU A 32 6.14 9.14 5.78
N ALA A 33 6.84 9.80 4.86
CA ALA A 33 7.66 9.15 3.84
C ALA A 33 8.72 8.22 4.45
N MET A 34 9.44 8.68 5.49
CA MET A 34 10.43 7.85 6.18
C MET A 34 9.81 6.63 6.84
N ARG A 35 8.60 6.74 7.41
CA ARG A 35 7.89 5.60 8.00
C ARG A 35 7.47 4.61 6.94
N THR A 36 6.87 5.07 5.84
CA THR A 36 6.47 4.20 4.73
C THR A 36 7.64 3.43 4.15
N MET A 37 8.82 4.07 4.00
CA MET A 37 10.03 3.39 3.54
C MET A 37 10.50 2.28 4.50
N LEU A 38 10.35 2.47 5.82
CA LEU A 38 10.68 1.44 6.81
C LEU A 38 9.63 0.34 6.82
N ASP A 39 8.35 0.69 6.77
CA ASP A 39 7.25 -0.28 6.71
C ASP A 39 7.35 -1.13 5.43
N GLU A 40 7.70 -0.55 4.28
CA GLU A 40 7.90 -1.29 3.03
C GLU A 40 9.16 -2.18 3.08
N ALA A 41 10.23 -1.74 3.73
CA ALA A 41 11.41 -2.57 3.94
C ALA A 41 11.16 -3.74 4.91
N ASP A 42 10.32 -3.55 5.93
CA ASP A 42 9.97 -4.56 6.92
C ASP A 42 8.85 -5.51 6.42
N ASN A 43 7.95 -5.03 5.56
CA ASN A 43 6.90 -5.82 4.89
C ASN A 43 7.31 -6.33 3.50
N ALA A 44 8.56 -6.14 3.09
CA ALA A 44 9.15 -6.84 1.95
C ALA A 44 9.37 -8.32 2.31
N ASP A 45 8.29 -9.01 2.64
CA ASP A 45 8.23 -10.46 2.69
C ASP A 45 8.35 -10.96 1.24
N PRO A 46 9.37 -11.77 0.90
CA PRO A 46 9.56 -12.29 -0.46
C PRO A 46 8.39 -13.15 -0.98
N ASP A 47 7.43 -13.48 -0.12
CA ASP A 47 6.22 -14.26 -0.45
C ASP A 47 4.98 -13.40 -0.76
N SER A 48 5.06 -12.07 -0.81
CA SER A 48 3.93 -11.18 -1.21
C SER A 48 3.57 -11.21 -2.71
N HIS A 49 4.19 -12.12 -3.47
CA HIS A 49 3.74 -12.55 -4.79
C HIS A 49 2.86 -13.83 -4.75
N ALA A 50 2.51 -14.33 -3.56
CA ALA A 50 1.47 -15.33 -3.43
C ALA A 50 0.10 -14.67 -3.54
N GLU A 51 -0.26 -14.36 -4.79
CA GLU A 51 -1.62 -14.45 -5.33
C GLU A 51 -2.69 -13.89 -4.39
N ASP A 52 -3.00 -12.59 -4.54
CA ASP A 52 -4.33 -12.09 -4.22
C ASP A 52 -5.33 -12.92 -5.04
N TYR A 53 -5.82 -14.01 -4.44
CA TYR A 53 -6.80 -14.91 -5.03
C TYR A 53 -8.11 -14.12 -5.13
N ASP A 54 -8.27 -13.41 -6.24
CA ASP A 54 -9.44 -12.60 -6.52
C ASP A 54 -10.60 -13.53 -6.94
N GLU A 55 -11.45 -13.87 -5.98
CA GLU A 55 -12.69 -14.64 -6.18
C GLU A 55 -13.65 -14.01 -7.22
N PHE A 56 -13.41 -12.78 -7.68
CA PHE A 56 -14.19 -12.14 -8.74
C PHE A 56 -13.63 -12.39 -10.17
N SER A 57 -12.40 -12.88 -10.29
CA SER A 57 -11.77 -13.18 -11.58
C SER A 57 -11.98 -14.64 -12.04
N ASP A 58 -12.37 -15.53 -11.12
CA ASP A 58 -12.69 -16.92 -11.44
C ASP A 58 -14.14 -17.05 -11.93
N LEU A 59 -14.33 -17.12 -13.26
CA LEU A 59 -15.64 -17.38 -13.89
C LEU A 59 -16.30 -18.69 -13.42
N SER A 60 -15.54 -19.61 -12.81
CA SER A 60 -16.10 -20.82 -12.23
C SER A 60 -16.91 -20.55 -10.94
N ALA A 61 -16.70 -19.40 -10.28
CA ALA A 61 -17.45 -19.00 -9.07
C ALA A 61 -18.95 -18.76 -9.35
N TRP A 62 -19.32 -18.45 -10.61
CA TRP A 62 -20.72 -18.32 -11.05
C TRP A 62 -21.32 -19.63 -11.56
N SER A 63 -20.52 -20.69 -11.67
CA SER A 63 -21.03 -22.01 -11.98
C SER A 63 -21.73 -22.56 -10.73
N LEU A 64 -23.03 -22.28 -10.63
CA LEU A 64 -23.92 -23.07 -9.79
C LEU A 64 -23.65 -24.52 -10.16
N HIS A 65 -22.98 -25.27 -9.29
CA HIS A 65 -22.84 -26.71 -9.40
C HIS A 65 -24.25 -27.31 -9.24
N ARG A 66 -25.02 -27.25 -10.33
CA ARG A 66 -26.31 -27.89 -10.45
C ARG A 66 -26.03 -29.37 -10.66
N ASN A 67 -25.61 -30.04 -9.59
CA ASN A 67 -25.62 -31.48 -9.54
C ASN A 67 -27.06 -31.93 -9.26
N SER A 68 -27.89 -31.85 -10.30
CA SER A 68 -29.19 -32.51 -10.37
C SER A 68 -29.15 -33.52 -11.52
N ASN A 69 -28.84 -34.78 -11.20
CA ASN A 69 -29.23 -36.02 -11.88
C ASN A 69 -28.27 -37.15 -11.45
N THR A 70 -28.63 -38.41 -11.21
CA THR A 70 -29.87 -39.20 -11.12
C THR A 70 -29.41 -40.55 -10.54
N GLY A 71 -30.23 -41.23 -9.74
CA GLY A 71 -29.99 -42.63 -9.33
C GLY A 71 -30.69 -42.98 -8.04
#